data_AF-A0A496YYN3-F1
#
_entry.id   AF-A0A496YYN3-F1
#
_cell.length_a   1.000
_cell.length_b   1.000
_cell.length_c   1.000
_cell.angle_alpha   90.00
_cell.angle_beta   90.00
_cell.angle_gamma   90.00
#
_symmetry.space_group_name_H-M   'P 1'
#
loop_
_entity.id
_entity.type
_entity.pdbx_description
1 polymer ?
#
loop_
_entity_poly.entity_id
_entity_poly.type
_entity_poly.pdbx_seq_one_letter_code
_entity_poly.pdbx_strand_id
1 'polypeptide(L)' 'MRPCDETIKKTFELVENMFDLADEGDVVREDAGCGVLFGVVRDSAFKIKKLASCEKEAHVKKGWWRE' A
#
# COMPACT_ATOMS: atom_id res chain seq x y z
N MET A 1 -18.96 -9.22 -3.36
CA MET A 1 -17.50 -9.17 -3.57
C MET A 1 -16.90 -10.58 -3.41
N ARG A 2 -15.86 -10.96 -4.17
CA ARG A 2 -15.16 -12.26 -4.00
C ARG A 2 -14.16 -12.18 -2.83
N PRO A 3 -13.79 -13.29 -2.16
CA PRO A 3 -12.80 -13.26 -1.08
C PRO A 3 -11.44 -12.65 -1.47
N CYS A 4 -11.02 -12.80 -2.73
CA CYS A 4 -9.78 -12.20 -3.23
C CYS A 4 -9.86 -10.66 -3.35
N ASP A 5 -11.03 -10.10 -3.67
CA ASP A 5 -11.24 -8.65 -3.72
C ASP A 5 -11.09 -8.02 -2.33
N GLU A 6 -11.56 -8.71 -1.29
CA GLU A 6 -11.40 -8.27 0.10
C GLU A 6 -9.92 -8.23 0.51
N THR A 7 -9.11 -9.19 0.06
CA THR A 7 -7.67 -9.13 0.28
C THR A 7 -7.04 -7.93 -0.45
N ILE A 8 -7.51 -7.60 -1.66
CA ILE A 8 -7.03 -6.40 -2.38
C ILE A 8 -7.42 -5.12 -1.62
N LYS A 9 -8.63 -5.03 -1.06
CA LYS A 9 -9.04 -3.92 -0.18
C LYS A 9 -8.12 -3.78 1.03
N LYS A 10 -7.86 -4.88 1.75
CA LYS A 10 -6.92 -4.90 2.88
C LYS A 10 -5.51 -4.49 2.49
N THR A 11 -5.08 -4.81 1.27
CA THR A 11 -3.78 -4.33 0.76
C THR A 11 -3.77 -2.81 0.59
N PHE A 12 -4.87 -2.19 0.17
CA PHE A 12 -4.96 -0.72 0.15
C PHE A 12 -4.91 -0.13 1.56
N GLU A 13 -5.63 -0.72 2.53
CA GLU A 13 -5.55 -0.30 3.94
C GLU A 13 -4.12 -0.41 4.49
N LEU A 14 -3.42 -1.51 4.19
CA LEU A 14 -2.02 -1.68 4.55
C LEU A 14 -1.14 -0.58 3.94
N VAL A 15 -1.34 -0.25 2.67
CA VAL A 15 -0.58 0.80 1.98
C VAL A 15 -0.76 2.16 2.64
N GLU A 16 -1.98 2.52 3.04
CA GLU A 16 -2.22 3.79 3.74
C GLU A 16 -1.51 3.78 5.11
N ASN A 17 -1.58 2.69 5.87
CA ASN A 17 -0.82 2.54 7.11
C ASN A 17 0.71 2.65 6.89
N MET A 18 1.21 2.15 5.77
CA MET A 18 2.64 2.27 5.42
C MET A 18 3.02 3.72 5.10
N PHE A 19 2.16 4.50 4.45
CA PHE A 19 2.41 5.92 4.22
C PHE A 19 2.44 6.70 5.53
N ASP A 20 1.44 6.50 6.38
CA ASP A 20 1.36 7.16 7.69
C ASP A 20 2.61 6.85 8.53
N LEU A 21 3.02 5.57 8.57
CA LEU A 21 4.22 5.15 9.29
C LEU A 21 5.51 5.73 8.71
N ALA A 22 5.61 5.82 7.38
CA ALA A 22 6.77 6.42 6.73
C ALA A 22 6.87 7.93 7.01
N ASP A 23 5.73 8.62 7.04
CA ASP A 23 5.68 10.06 7.31
C ASP A 23 5.97 10.35 8.79
N GLU A 24 5.39 9.60 9.72
CA GLU A 24 5.73 9.69 11.15
C GLU A 24 7.22 9.44 11.37
N GLY A 25 7.74 8.35 10.80
CA GLY A 25 9.13 7.96 10.91
C GLY A 25 10.12 8.97 10.33
N ASP A 26 9.76 9.63 9.23
CA ASP A 26 10.58 10.69 8.63
C ASP A 26 10.59 11.98 9.48
N VAL A 27 9.49 12.27 10.19
CA VAL A 27 9.41 13.39 11.14
C VAL A 27 10.26 13.16 12.38
N VAL A 28 10.24 11.94 12.94
CA VAL A 28 10.93 11.63 14.21
C VAL A 28 12.34 11.08 14.03
N ARG A 29 12.86 10.97 12.81
CA ARG A 29 14.17 10.34 12.53
C ARG A 29 15.31 11.03 13.28
N GLU A 30 16.16 10.25 13.92
CA GLU A 30 17.34 10.75 14.66
C GLU A 30 18.64 10.57 13.88
N ASP A 31 18.66 9.68 12.89
CA ASP A 31 19.84 9.40 12.07
C ASP A 31 19.52 9.03 10.61
N ALA A 32 20.57 8.79 9.84
CA ALA A 32 20.47 8.37 8.44
C ALA A 32 19.86 6.97 8.28
N GLY A 33 20.02 6.08 9.26
CA GLY A 33 19.45 4.73 9.25
C GLY A 33 17.93 4.76 9.30
N CYS A 34 17.35 5.58 10.18
CA CYS A 34 15.91 5.87 10.22
C CYS A 34 15.42 6.41 8.88
N GLY A 35 16.17 7.35 8.28
CA GLY A 35 15.84 7.90 6.96
C GLY A 35 15.80 6.84 5.85
N VAL A 36 16.76 5.91 5.84
CA VAL A 36 16.76 4.78 4.89
C VAL A 36 15.57 3.86 5.14
N LEU A 37 15.29 3.50 6.40
CA LEU A 37 14.18 2.61 6.75
C LEU A 37 12.84 3.17 6.29
N PHE A 38 12.49 4.39 6.69
CA PHE A 38 11.19 4.97 6.36
C PHE A 38 11.10 5.39 4.89
N GLY A 39 12.22 5.70 4.23
CA GLY A 39 12.29 5.82 2.78
C GLY A 39 11.94 4.52 2.05
N VAL A 40 12.45 3.37 2.53
CA VAL A 40 12.10 2.05 1.99
C VAL A 40 10.64 1.72 2.23
N VAL A 41 10.09 1.97 3.42
CA VAL A 41 8.66 1.78 3.72
C VAL A 41 7.80 2.56 2.71
N ARG A 42 8.13 3.84 2.48
CA ARG A 42 7.42 4.70 1.52
C ARG A 42 7.47 4.17 0.08
N ASP A 43 8.67 3.80 -0.40
CA ASP A 43 8.84 3.26 -1.76
C ASP A 43 8.12 1.92 -1.95
N SER A 44 8.20 1.03 -0.96
CA SER A 44 7.45 -0.23 -0.94
C SER A 44 5.94 0.00 -0.98
N ALA A 45 5.42 0.98 -0.23
CA ALA A 45 4.00 1.32 -0.23
C ALA A 45 3.53 1.74 -1.64
N PHE A 46 4.29 2.59 -2.34
CA PHE A 46 3.98 2.98 -3.72
C PHE A 46 3.96 1.78 -4.68
N LYS A 47 4.95 0.88 -4.58
CA LYS A 47 5.02 -0.33 -5.41
C LYS A 47 3.82 -1.25 -5.18
N ILE A 48 3.46 -1.47 -3.91
CA ILE A 48 2.31 -2.29 -3.52
C ILE A 48 1.01 -1.64 -4.00
N LYS A 49 0.82 -0.33 -3.81
CA LYS A 49 -0.35 0.42 -4.27
C LYS A 49 -0.58 0.26 -5.77
N LYS A 50 0.49 0.34 -6.56
CA LYS A 50 0.45 0.16 -8.00
C LYS A 50 -0.03 -1.25 -8.36
N LEU A 51 0.55 -2.28 -7.76
CA LEU A 51 0.16 -3.68 -8.02
C LEU A 51 -1.30 -3.96 -7.61
N ALA A 52 -1.71 -3.51 -6.43
CA ALA A 52 -3.08 -3.65 -5.94
C ALA A 52 -4.09 -2.94 -6.85
N SER A 53 -3.73 -1.76 -7.38
CA SER A 53 -4.56 -1.03 -8.35
C SER A 53 -4.69 -1.78 -9.67
N CYS A 54 -3.59 -2.31 -10.21
CA CYS A 54 -3.64 -3.13 -11.42
C CYS A 54 -4.52 -4.38 -11.23
N GLU A 55 -4.43 -5.07 -10.09
CA GLU A 55 -5.25 -6.25 -9.84
C GLU A 55 -6.74 -5.88 -9.67
N LYS A 56 -7.04 -4.80 -8.94
CA LYS A 56 -8.40 -4.26 -8.83
C LYS A 56 -8.98 -3.98 -10.22
N GLU A 57 -8.23 -3.29 -11.08
CA GLU A 57 -8.66 -3.02 -12.46
C GLU A 57 -8.90 -4.30 -13.26
N ALA A 58 -8.04 -5.31 -13.12
CA ALA A 58 -8.23 -6.61 -13.75
C ALA A 58 -9.53 -7.29 -13.27
N HIS A 59 -9.85 -7.19 -11.98
CA HIS A 59 -11.09 -7.71 -11.41
C HIS A 59 -12.33 -6.93 -11.88
N VAL A 60 -12.23 -5.60 -12.00
CA VAL A 60 -13.30 -4.77 -12.58
C VAL A 60 -13.57 -5.18 -14.04
N LYS A 61 -12.53 -5.33 -14.86
CA LYS A 61 -12.65 -5.76 -16.27
C LYS A 61 -13.28 -7.14 -16.43
N LYS A 62 -13.04 -8.05 -15.47
CA LYS A 62 -13.65 -9.39 -15.43
C LYS A 62 -15.08 -9.40 -14.85
N GLY A 63 -15.58 -8.26 -14.37
CA GLY A 63 -16.88 -8.15 -13.69
C GLY A 63 -16.90 -8.82 -12.32
N TRP A 64 -15.75 -9.05 -11.71
CA TRP A 64 -15.61 -9.71 -10.41
C TRP A 64 -15.73 -8.71 -9.25
N TRP A 65 -15.22 -7.50 -9.48
CA TRP A 65 -15.29 -6.42 -8.52
C TRP A 65 -16.75 -5.93 -8.38
N ARG A 66 -17.34 -6.12 -7.21
CA ARG A 66 -18.68 -5.62 -6.85
C ARG A 66 -18.53 -4.76 -5.61
N GLU A 67 -18.94 -3.49 -5.67
CA GLU A 67 -18.86 -2.54 -4.55
C GLU A 67 -19.38 -3.12 -3.23
#